data_AF-A0A8B6D9R8-F1
#
_entry.id   AF-A0A8B6D9R8-F1
#
_cell.length_a   1.000
_cell.length_b   1.000
_cell.length_c   1.000
_cell.angle_alpha   90.00
_cell.angle_beta   90.00
_cell.angle_gamma   90.00
#
_symmetry.space_group_name_H-M   'P 1'
#
loop_
_entity.id
_entity.type
_entity.pdbx_description
1 polymer ?
#
loop_
_entity_poly.entity_id
_entity_poly.type
_entity_poly.pdbx_seq_one_letter_code
_entity_poly.pdbx_strand_id
1 'polypeptide(L)'
;MSNVRFLKGVRTRYRNSIQTEILNGKQILSSEVDKIDEQRFVLEATKCADKLKMYSEKLEIQSGKLASALEDEGEFIDDIVGEDCELCSNVMDCYLDLIQFKERLVDFIKKESIEVKENEFSSQIVELQREMKDIMQSQMKQQHEIFKKQSINEKKILPVL
;
A
#
# COMPACT_ATOMS: atom_id res chain seq x y z
N MET A 1 16.97 44.52 19.21
CA MET A 1 16.43 43.44 20.09
C MET A 1 15.03 42.93 19.72
N SER A 2 14.10 43.72 19.15
CA SER A 2 12.73 43.24 18.81
C SER A 2 12.67 42.18 17.70
N ASN A 3 13.59 42.23 16.73
CA ASN A 3 13.60 41.31 15.58
C ASN A 3 14.01 39.87 15.97
N VAL A 4 14.99 39.71 16.86
CA VAL A 4 15.49 38.40 17.31
C VAL A 4 14.42 37.58 18.05
N ARG A 5 13.67 38.21 18.97
CA ARG A 5 12.57 37.51 19.69
C ARG A 5 11.49 37.02 18.73
N PHE A 6 11.15 37.83 17.74
CA PHE A 6 10.20 37.45 16.71
C PHE A 6 10.69 36.24 15.91
N LEU A 7 11.94 36.28 15.43
CA LEU A 7 12.56 35.19 14.68
C LEU A 7 12.61 33.87 15.49
N LYS A 8 12.97 33.92 16.78
CA LYS A 8 12.91 32.77 17.70
C LYS A 8 11.49 32.19 17.80
N GLY A 9 10.47 33.04 17.90
CA GLY A 9 9.07 32.61 17.93
C GLY A 9 8.61 31.93 16.64
N VAL A 10 9.02 32.45 15.49
CA VAL A 10 8.70 31.86 14.17
C VAL A 10 9.42 30.52 13.98
N ARG A 11 10.71 30.41 14.33
CA ARG A 11 11.46 29.13 14.31
C ARG A 11 10.76 28.06 15.14
N THR A 12 10.43 28.39 16.40
CA THR A 12 9.76 27.47 17.33
C THR A 12 8.46 26.92 16.74
N ARG A 13 7.67 27.78 16.08
CA ARG A 13 6.44 27.37 15.42
C ARG A 13 6.69 26.30 14.35
N TYR A 14 7.68 26.50 13.48
CA TYR A 14 7.98 25.53 12.42
C TYR A 14 8.53 24.21 12.98
N ARG A 15 9.38 24.26 14.01
CA ARG A 15 9.82 23.03 14.70
C ARG A 15 8.66 22.22 15.26
N ASN A 16 7.74 22.89 15.96
CA ASN A 16 6.55 22.22 16.52
C ASN A 16 5.67 21.64 15.41
N SER A 17 5.52 22.34 14.28
CA SER A 17 4.80 21.83 13.12
C SER A 17 5.46 20.58 12.55
N ILE A 18 6.79 20.56 12.39
CA ILE A 18 7.53 19.37 11.92
C ILE A 18 7.33 18.21 12.89
N GLN A 19 7.52 18.43 14.21
CA GLN A 19 7.33 17.38 15.21
C GLN A 19 5.92 16.79 15.18
N THR A 20 4.90 17.65 15.01
CA THR A 20 3.51 17.20 14.88
C THR A 20 3.33 16.30 13.65
N GLU A 21 3.89 16.68 12.51
CA GLU A 21 3.79 15.86 11.30
C GLU A 21 4.62 14.57 11.39
N ILE A 22 5.77 14.57 12.07
CA ILE A 22 6.52 13.33 12.36
C ILE A 22 5.65 12.38 13.19
N LEU A 23 4.92 12.89 14.20
CA LEU A 23 4.00 12.07 14.99
C LEU A 23 2.85 11.52 14.14
N ASN A 24 2.28 12.34 13.24
CA ASN A 24 1.26 11.88 12.29
C ASN A 24 1.80 10.77 11.38
N GLY A 25 3.02 10.96 10.83
CA GLY A 25 3.70 9.95 10.01
C GLY A 25 3.89 8.63 10.76
N LYS A 26 4.35 8.69 12.02
CA LYS A 26 4.49 7.50 12.88
C LYS A 26 3.16 6.79 13.14
N GLN A 27 2.06 7.54 13.33
CA GLN A 27 0.74 6.94 13.48
C GLN A 27 0.30 6.21 12.21
N ILE A 28 0.49 6.82 11.04
CA ILE A 28 0.22 6.21 9.74
C ILE A 28 1.00 4.89 9.61
N LEU A 29 2.30 4.90 9.95
CA LEU A 29 3.19 3.73 9.88
C LEU A 29 2.85 2.62 10.89
N SER A 30 2.18 2.95 12.00
CA SER A 30 1.77 1.99 13.03
C SER A 30 0.47 1.26 12.71
N SER A 31 -0.19 1.59 11.60
CA SER A 31 -1.44 0.97 11.19
C SER A 31 -1.21 -0.44 10.62
N GLU A 32 -2.09 -1.38 10.95
CA GLU A 32 -2.04 -2.75 10.43
C GLU A 32 -2.39 -2.76 8.92
N VAL A 33 -1.48 -3.29 8.08
CA VAL A 33 -1.53 -3.19 6.61
C VAL A 33 -2.82 -3.74 6.02
N ASP A 34 -3.36 -4.82 6.58
CA ASP A 34 -4.59 -5.51 6.18
C ASP A 34 -5.88 -4.72 6.47
N LYS A 35 -5.79 -3.63 7.25
CA LYS A 35 -6.92 -2.76 7.62
C LYS A 35 -6.87 -1.39 6.97
N ILE A 36 -5.90 -1.17 6.09
CA ILE A 36 -5.64 0.15 5.50
C ILE A 36 -6.41 0.30 4.19
N ASP A 37 -7.20 1.37 4.11
CA ASP A 37 -7.70 1.89 2.83
C ASP A 37 -6.53 2.53 2.06
N GLU A 38 -6.12 1.91 0.95
CA GLU A 38 -4.98 2.32 0.15
C GLU A 38 -5.07 3.78 -0.31
N GLN A 39 -6.24 4.19 -0.82
CA GLN A 39 -6.41 5.54 -1.36
C GLN A 39 -6.29 6.58 -0.26
N ARG A 40 -6.89 6.30 0.90
CA ARG A 40 -6.80 7.17 2.06
C ARG A 40 -5.37 7.24 2.60
N PHE A 41 -4.68 6.10 2.69
CA PHE A 41 -3.29 6.05 3.12
C PHE A 41 -2.38 6.85 2.21
N VAL A 42 -2.44 6.63 0.90
CA VAL A 42 -1.58 7.33 -0.06
C VAL A 42 -1.81 8.84 0.03
N LEU A 43 -3.06 9.27 0.19
CA LEU A 43 -3.40 10.68 0.35
C LEU A 43 -2.83 11.26 1.65
N GLU A 44 -3.02 10.58 2.79
CA GLU A 44 -2.57 11.04 4.10
C GLU A 44 -1.02 11.05 4.20
N ALA A 45 -0.36 10.02 3.69
CA ALA A 45 1.10 9.92 3.62
C ALA A 45 1.70 11.02 2.73
N THR A 46 1.12 11.26 1.55
CA THR A 46 1.57 12.34 0.64
C THR A 46 1.40 13.70 1.31
N LYS A 47 0.26 13.95 1.95
CA LYS A 47 0.01 15.20 2.68
C LYS A 47 0.99 15.40 3.83
N CYS A 48 1.33 14.34 4.57
CA CYS A 48 2.33 14.38 5.63
C CYS A 48 3.71 14.73 5.07
N ALA A 49 4.14 14.03 4.02
CA ALA A 49 5.39 14.28 3.31
C ALA A 49 5.52 15.73 2.81
N ASP A 50 4.49 16.26 2.13
CA ASP A 50 4.50 17.63 1.59
C ASP A 50 4.63 18.68 2.70
N LYS A 51 3.94 18.46 3.83
CA LYS A 51 4.05 19.35 4.99
C LYS A 51 5.42 19.28 5.65
N LEU A 52 5.98 18.08 5.82
CA LEU A 52 7.33 17.91 6.36
C LEU A 52 8.35 18.68 5.51
N LYS A 53 8.30 18.51 4.18
CA LYS A 53 9.15 19.27 3.25
C LYS A 53 8.96 20.79 3.40
N MET A 54 7.72 21.26 3.31
CA MET A 54 7.41 22.70 3.38
C MET A 54 7.89 23.31 4.71
N TYR A 55 7.67 22.63 5.84
CA TYR A 55 8.08 23.16 7.14
C TYR A 55 9.59 23.10 7.35
N SER A 56 10.28 22.09 6.82
CA SER A 56 11.75 22.03 6.83
C SER A 56 12.38 23.18 6.03
N GLU A 57 11.89 23.44 4.81
CA GLU A 57 12.35 24.58 3.99
C GLU A 57 12.11 25.93 4.72
N LYS A 58 10.96 26.07 5.38
CA LYS A 58 10.64 27.26 6.17
C LYS A 58 11.54 27.38 7.41
N LEU A 59 11.87 26.27 8.06
CA LEU A 59 12.76 26.25 9.21
C LEU A 59 14.17 26.71 8.79
N GLU A 60 14.72 26.14 7.72
CA GLU A 60 16.03 26.51 7.16
C GLU A 60 16.14 28.03 6.90
N ILE A 61 15.13 28.60 6.21
CA ILE A 61 15.09 30.04 5.93
C ILE A 61 15.08 30.87 7.23
N GLN A 62 14.34 30.44 8.25
CA GLN A 62 14.27 31.18 9.52
C GLN A 62 15.53 31.03 10.36
N SER A 63 16.16 29.86 10.33
CA SER A 63 17.43 29.62 11.03
C SER A 63 18.55 30.46 10.42
N GLY A 64 18.60 30.59 9.09
CA GLY A 64 19.51 31.52 8.42
C GLY A 64 19.29 32.98 8.81
N LYS A 65 18.02 33.43 8.85
CA LYS A 65 17.68 34.79 9.30
C LYS A 65 18.03 35.04 10.77
N LEU A 66 17.84 34.04 11.61
CA LEU A 66 18.15 34.12 13.04
C LEU A 66 19.67 34.17 13.26
N ALA A 67 20.45 33.34 12.56
CA ALA A 67 21.90 33.35 12.61
C ALA A 67 22.49 34.71 12.19
N SER A 68 22.03 35.29 11.07
CA SER A 68 22.46 36.64 10.64
C SER A 68 22.04 37.76 11.61
N ALA A 69 21.03 37.54 12.44
CA ALA A 69 20.62 38.53 13.45
C ALA A 69 21.41 38.41 14.77
N LEU A 70 22.25 37.38 14.89
CA LEU A 70 22.96 36.97 16.10
C LEU A 70 24.48 36.89 15.86
N GLU A 71 25.03 37.65 14.91
CA GLU A 71 26.42 37.54 14.41
C GLU A 71 27.54 37.45 15.50
N ASP A 72 27.27 37.89 16.74
CA ASP A 72 28.20 37.82 17.88
C ASP A 72 27.91 36.70 18.92
N GLU A 73 26.85 35.88 18.75
CA GLU A 73 26.43 34.81 19.68
C GLU A 73 26.70 33.40 19.10
N GLY A 74 27.95 33.11 18.73
CA GLY A 74 28.34 31.87 18.04
C GLY A 74 27.88 30.56 18.69
N GLU A 75 28.06 30.42 20.02
CA GLU A 75 27.67 29.20 20.76
C GLU A 75 26.14 28.96 20.72
N PHE A 76 25.35 30.03 20.75
CA PHE A 76 23.90 29.94 20.68
C PHE A 76 23.40 29.64 19.25
N ILE A 77 24.15 30.05 18.22
CA ILE A 77 23.88 29.69 16.82
C ILE A 77 24.15 28.20 16.61
N ASP A 78 25.26 27.68 17.13
CA ASP A 78 25.64 26.26 17.00
C ASP A 78 24.59 25.33 17.63
N ASP A 79 24.08 25.67 18.81
CA ASP A 79 23.00 24.91 19.47
C ASP A 79 21.72 24.89 18.62
N ILE A 80 21.32 26.04 18.05
CA ILE A 80 20.14 26.15 17.20
C ILE A 80 20.28 25.30 15.93
N VAL A 81 21.45 25.37 15.29
CA VAL A 81 21.73 24.62 14.07
C VAL A 81 21.75 23.13 14.36
N GLY A 82 22.39 22.70 15.45
CA GLY A 82 22.41 21.30 15.87
C GLY A 82 21.01 20.74 16.10
N GLU A 83 20.17 21.47 16.84
CA GLU A 83 18.78 21.12 17.08
C GLU A 83 17.92 21.02 15.80
N ASP A 84 18.14 21.91 14.83
CA ASP A 84 17.41 21.91 13.56
C ASP A 84 17.91 20.80 12.63
N CYS A 85 19.21 20.51 12.63
CA CYS A 85 19.81 19.40 11.90
C CYS A 85 19.30 18.04 12.39
N GLU A 86 19.22 17.82 13.71
CA GLU A 86 18.65 16.61 14.29
C GLU A 86 17.18 16.44 13.89
N LEU A 87 16.41 17.53 13.92
CA LEU A 87 15.02 17.50 13.50
C LEU A 87 14.89 17.16 12.01
N CYS A 88 15.73 17.73 11.15
CA CYS A 88 15.77 17.41 9.72
C CYS A 88 16.18 15.95 9.46
N SER A 89 17.09 15.37 10.26
CA SER A 89 17.40 13.93 10.17
C SER A 89 16.16 13.08 10.47
N ASN A 90 15.43 13.40 11.54
CA ASN A 90 14.19 12.69 11.89
C ASN A 90 13.10 12.83 10.80
N VAL A 91 13.07 13.96 10.08
CA VAL A 91 12.18 14.13 8.92
C VAL A 91 12.54 13.17 7.80
N MET A 92 13.84 13.05 7.49
CA MET A 92 14.33 12.14 6.44
C MET A 92 14.01 10.69 6.77
N ASP A 93 14.23 10.28 8.02
CA ASP A 93 13.91 8.92 8.48
C ASP A 93 12.41 8.64 8.32
N CYS A 94 11.56 9.54 8.83
CA CYS A 94 10.10 9.40 8.70
C CYS A 94 9.63 9.36 7.23
N TYR A 95 10.29 10.13 6.35
CA TYR A 95 9.96 10.17 4.94
C TYR A 95 10.34 8.85 4.24
N LEU A 96 11.53 8.30 4.52
CA LEU A 96 11.97 7.01 4.01
C LEU A 96 11.05 5.88 4.47
N ASP A 97 10.66 5.88 5.74
CA ASP A 97 9.74 4.88 6.29
C ASP A 97 8.37 4.92 5.60
N LEU A 98 7.84 6.12 5.32
CA LEU A 98 6.57 6.28 4.58
C LEU A 98 6.67 5.72 3.15
N ILE A 99 7.81 5.89 2.48
CA ILE A 99 8.05 5.32 1.16
C ILE A 99 8.09 3.78 1.24
N GLN A 100 8.88 3.22 2.15
CA GLN A 100 8.99 1.77 2.32
C GLN A 100 7.66 1.14 2.71
N PHE A 101 6.86 1.80 3.54
CA PHE A 101 5.51 1.32 3.88
C PHE A 101 4.60 1.32 2.66
N LYS A 102 4.64 2.38 1.82
CA LYS A 102 3.86 2.43 0.58
C LYS A 102 4.23 1.27 -0.35
N GLU A 103 5.51 0.95 -0.51
CA GLU A 103 5.96 -0.20 -1.31
C GLU A 103 5.41 -1.52 -0.76
N ARG A 104 5.50 -1.74 0.56
CA ARG A 104 4.92 -2.92 1.22
C ARG A 104 3.41 -3.04 1.02
N LEU A 105 2.68 -1.93 1.09
CA LEU A 105 1.23 -1.91 0.84
C LEU A 105 0.89 -2.31 -0.60
N VAL A 106 1.62 -1.77 -1.58
CA VAL A 106 1.43 -2.13 -3.00
C VAL A 106 1.69 -3.61 -3.25
N ASP A 107 2.73 -4.18 -2.63
CA ASP A 107 3.04 -5.61 -2.77
C ASP A 107 2.02 -6.50 -2.09
N PHE A 108 1.50 -6.10 -0.92
CA PHE A 108 0.41 -6.80 -0.23
C PHE A 108 -0.85 -6.87 -1.11
N ILE A 109 -1.28 -5.74 -1.68
CA ILE A 109 -2.48 -5.65 -2.52
C ILE A 109 -2.32 -6.51 -3.79
N LYS A 110 -1.15 -6.48 -4.43
CA LYS A 110 -0.86 -7.35 -5.57
C LYS A 110 -0.99 -8.83 -5.19
N LYS A 111 -0.48 -9.22 -4.03
CA LYS A 111 -0.52 -10.60 -3.55
C LYS A 111 -1.96 -11.05 -3.29
N GLU A 112 -2.76 -10.28 -2.58
CA GLU A 112 -4.18 -10.60 -2.34
C GLU A 112 -4.97 -10.69 -3.65
N SER A 113 -4.75 -9.76 -4.60
CA SER A 113 -5.42 -9.81 -5.90
C SER A 113 -5.09 -11.08 -6.69
N ILE A 114 -3.86 -11.60 -6.58
CA ILE A 114 -3.45 -12.85 -7.24
C ILE A 114 -4.16 -14.03 -6.57
N GLU A 115 -4.14 -14.10 -5.25
CA GLU A 115 -4.74 -15.19 -4.48
C GLU A 115 -6.25 -15.30 -4.71
N VAL A 116 -6.97 -14.17 -4.78
CA VAL A 116 -8.40 -14.15 -5.13
C VAL A 116 -8.63 -14.71 -6.54
N LYS A 117 -7.84 -14.29 -7.53
CA LYS A 117 -7.95 -14.78 -8.91
C LYS A 117 -7.63 -16.27 -9.01
N GLU A 118 -6.61 -16.76 -8.32
CA GLU A 118 -6.25 -18.18 -8.29
C GLU A 118 -7.36 -19.05 -7.69
N ASN A 119 -8.03 -18.55 -6.64
CA ASN A 119 -9.17 -19.21 -6.02
C ASN A 119 -10.40 -19.24 -6.95
N GLU A 120 -10.68 -18.14 -7.64
CA GLU A 120 -11.74 -18.07 -8.67
C GLU A 120 -11.45 -19.03 -9.83
N PHE A 121 -10.23 -19.02 -10.37
CA PHE A 121 -9.82 -19.93 -11.46
C PHE A 121 -9.90 -21.39 -11.02
N SER A 122 -9.44 -21.72 -9.81
CA SER A 122 -9.55 -23.09 -9.29
C SER A 122 -11.00 -23.52 -9.15
N SER A 123 -11.88 -22.62 -8.69
CA SER A 123 -13.32 -22.90 -8.59
C SER A 123 -13.95 -23.14 -9.97
N GLN A 124 -13.60 -22.33 -10.97
CA GLN A 124 -14.06 -22.50 -12.36
C GLN A 124 -13.56 -23.82 -12.97
N ILE A 125 -12.31 -24.22 -12.70
CA ILE A 125 -11.76 -25.51 -13.17
C ILE A 125 -12.56 -26.68 -12.59
N VAL A 126 -12.90 -26.65 -11.30
CA VAL A 126 -13.71 -27.69 -10.65
C VAL A 126 -15.11 -27.77 -11.26
N GLU A 127 -15.72 -26.62 -11.57
CA GLU A 127 -17.03 -26.56 -12.22
C GLU A 127 -16.99 -27.12 -13.65
N LEU A 128 -16.02 -26.72 -14.45
CA LEU A 128 -15.79 -27.27 -15.80
C LEU A 128 -15.56 -28.79 -15.77
N GLN A 129 -14.78 -29.30 -14.82
CA GLN A 129 -14.55 -30.74 -14.66
C GLN A 129 -15.85 -31.50 -14.34
N ARG A 130 -16.74 -30.90 -13.55
CA ARG A 130 -18.06 -31.47 -13.25
C ARG A 130 -18.93 -31.51 -14.50
N GLU A 131 -19.03 -30.41 -15.24
CA GLU A 131 -19.81 -30.34 -16.48
C GLU A 131 -19.31 -31.34 -17.53
N MET A 132 -17.99 -31.43 -17.74
CA MET A 132 -17.40 -32.42 -18.65
C MET A 132 -17.75 -33.84 -18.24
N LYS A 133 -17.71 -34.16 -16.94
CA LYS A 133 -18.08 -35.49 -16.43
C LYS A 133 -19.55 -35.80 -16.70
N ASP A 134 -20.44 -34.84 -16.50
CA ASP A 134 -21.88 -35.01 -16.74
C ASP A 134 -22.18 -35.21 -18.24
N ILE A 135 -21.51 -34.45 -19.11
CA ILE A 135 -21.58 -34.62 -20.57
C ILE A 135 -21.10 -36.02 -20.98
N MET A 136 -19.93 -36.45 -20.48
CA MET A 136 -19.38 -37.77 -20.78
C MET A 136 -20.31 -38.89 -20.32
N GLN A 137 -20.88 -38.79 -19.11
CA GLN A 137 -21.84 -39.78 -18.61
C GLN A 137 -23.12 -39.82 -19.45
N SER A 138 -23.61 -38.67 -19.89
CA SER A 138 -24.77 -38.57 -20.79
C SER A 138 -24.50 -39.25 -22.13
N GLN A 139 -23.35 -38.95 -22.76
CA GLN A 139 -22.93 -39.57 -24.02
C GLN A 139 -22.77 -41.09 -23.90
N MET A 140 -22.16 -41.58 -22.81
CA MET A 140 -22.03 -43.02 -22.56
C MET A 140 -23.40 -43.71 -22.46
N LYS A 141 -24.37 -43.11 -21.76
CA LYS A 141 -25.74 -43.64 -21.68
C LYS A 141 -26.39 -43.70 -23.05
N GLN A 142 -26.31 -42.62 -23.83
CA GLN A 142 -26.88 -42.56 -25.18
C GLN A 142 -26.25 -43.63 -26.10
N GLN A 143 -24.93 -43.78 -26.09
CA GLN A 143 -24.26 -44.82 -26.87
C GLN A 143 -24.70 -46.22 -26.44
N HIS A 144 -24.80 -46.48 -25.14
CA HIS A 144 -25.25 -47.77 -24.63
C HIS A 144 -26.70 -48.09 -25.07
N GLU A 145 -27.59 -47.10 -25.08
CA GLU A 145 -28.96 -47.26 -25.61
C GLU A 145 -28.97 -47.55 -27.11
N ILE A 146 -28.13 -46.86 -27.90
CA ILE A 146 -27.99 -47.10 -29.34
C ILE A 146 -27.52 -48.54 -29.58
N PHE A 147 -26.47 -48.99 -28.90
CA PHE A 147 -25.95 -50.36 -29.01
C PHE A 147 -27.00 -51.41 -28.63
N LYS A 148 -27.76 -51.20 -27.55
CA LYS A 148 -28.87 -52.09 -27.16
C LYS A 148 -29.93 -52.19 -28.27
N LYS A 149 -30.33 -51.07 -28.86
CA LYS A 149 -31.31 -51.06 -29.96
C LYS A 149 -30.79 -51.78 -31.20
N GLN A 150 -29.52 -51.60 -31.58
CA GLN A 150 -28.89 -52.31 -32.70
C GLN A 150 -28.83 -53.81 -32.47
N SER A 151 -28.39 -54.25 -31.28
CA SER A 151 -28.36 -55.66 -30.87
C SER A 151 -29.72 -56.35 -30.94
N ILE A 152 -30.80 -55.66 -30.57
CA ILE A 152 -32.17 -56.19 -30.65
C ILE A 152 -32.60 -56.33 -32.13
N ASN A 153 -32.19 -55.40 -32.99
CA ASN A 153 -32.50 -55.44 -34.41
C ASN A 153 -31.76 -56.58 -35.13
N GLU A 154 -30.49 -56.83 -34.80
CA GLU A 154 -29.73 -57.96 -35.35
C GLU A 154 -30.31 -59.32 -34.93
N LYS A 155 -30.80 -59.45 -33.69
CA LYS A 155 -31.47 -60.67 -33.22
C LYS A 155 -32.81 -60.97 -33.91
N LYS A 156 -33.45 -59.97 -34.55
CA LYS A 156 -34.67 -60.16 -35.34
C LYS A 156 -34.42 -60.67 -36.76
N ILE A 157 -33.17 -60.66 -37.23
CA ILE A 157 -32.81 -60.97 -38.63
C ILE A 157 -32.28 -62.41 -38.79
N LEU A 158 -32.02 -63.15 -37.71
CA LEU A 158 -31.66 -64.57 -37.83
C LEU A 158 -32.89 -65.40 -38.25
N PRO A 159 -32.92 -65.98 -39.47
CA PRO A 159 -33.94 -66.94 -39.84
C PRO A 159 -33.72 -68.21 -39.04
N VAL A 160 -34.81 -68.76 -38.53
CA VAL A 160 -34.90 -70.16 -38.15
C VAL A 160 -34.48 -70.98 -39.38
N LEU A 161 -33.29 -71.60 -39.30
CA LEU A 161 -32.90 -72.74 -40.12
C LEU A 161 -33.63 -73.98 -39.61
#